data_AF-A0A7K2IW69-F1
#
_entry.id   AF-A0A7K2IW69-F1
#
_cell.length_a   1.000
_cell.length_b   1.000
_cell.length_c   1.000
_cell.angle_alpha   90.00
_cell.angle_beta   90.00
_cell.angle_gamma   90.00
#
_symmetry.space_group_name_H-M   'P 1'
#
loop_
_entity.id
_entity.type
_entity.pdbx_description
1 polymer ?
#
loop_
_entity_poly.entity_id
_entity_poly.type
_entity_poly.pdbx_seq_one_letter_code
_entity_poly.pdbx_strand_id
1 'polypeptide(L)' 'MTQNNDPSMDPAGTTQHFRRFVDENPEPEEAPRRPILPLVLAGVGVLLAIAIIVALVLAFS' A
#
# COMPACT_ATOMS: atom_id res chain seq x y z
N MET A 1 -21.67 1.17 -10.61
CA MET A 1 -23.09 1.45 -10.34
C MET A 1 -23.22 2.97 -10.34
N THR A 2 -23.93 3.55 -11.29
CA THR A 2 -24.18 5.00 -11.31
C THR A 2 -25.02 5.34 -10.08
N GLN A 3 -24.41 6.05 -9.12
CA GLN A 3 -25.14 6.61 -7.99
C GLN A 3 -26.09 7.68 -8.56
N ASN A 4 -27.38 7.40 -8.47
CA ASN A 4 -28.43 8.37 -8.74
C ASN A 4 -28.30 9.47 -7.68
N ASN A 5 -27.66 10.58 -8.04
CA ASN A 5 -27.58 11.81 -7.25
C ASN A 5 -28.91 12.57 -7.32
N ASP A 6 -30.01 11.89 -6.99
CA ASP A 6 -31.27 12.58 -6.75
C ASP A 6 -31.12 13.35 -5.44
N PRO A 7 -31.44 14.66 -5.37
CA PRO A 7 -31.48 15.40 -4.13
C PRO A 7 -32.67 14.92 -3.30
N SER A 8 -32.55 13.74 -2.72
CA SER A 8 -33.35 13.28 -1.59
C SER A 8 -33.08 14.28 -0.45
N MET A 9 -33.92 15.31 -0.42
CA MET A 9 -33.98 16.33 0.61
C MET A 9 -34.43 15.62 1.88
N ASP A 10 -33.46 15.15 2.66
CA ASP A 10 -33.71 14.57 3.97
C ASP A 10 -34.56 15.57 4.80
N PRO A 11 -35.84 15.27 5.08
CA PRO A 11 -36.75 16.19 5.77
C PRO A 11 -36.35 16.41 7.23
N ALA A 12 -35.50 15.53 7.79
CA ALA A 12 -34.97 15.68 9.14
C ALA A 12 -33.68 16.52 9.19
N GLY A 13 -33.07 16.86 8.05
CA GLY A 13 -31.86 17.70 7.92
C GLY A 13 -30.58 17.15 8.57
N THR A 14 -30.68 16.17 9.45
CA THR A 14 -29.58 15.60 10.23
C THR A 14 -28.63 14.78 9.38
N THR A 15 -29.14 14.07 8.36
CA THR A 15 -28.31 13.22 7.49
C THR A 15 -27.45 14.04 6.52
N GLN A 16 -27.76 15.31 6.29
CA GLN A 16 -26.92 16.20 5.48
C GLN A 16 -25.62 16.60 6.19
N HIS A 17 -25.64 16.75 7.51
CA HIS A 17 -24.45 17.12 8.29
C HIS A 17 -23.43 15.98 8.35
N PHE A 18 -23.90 14.74 8.47
CA PHE A 18 -23.03 13.56 8.41
C PHE A 18 -22.40 13.38 7.03
N ARG A 19 -23.16 13.59 5.95
CA ARG A 19 -22.63 13.55 4.57
C ARG A 19 -21.52 14.59 4.39
N ARG A 20 -21.77 15.84 4.78
CA ARG A 20 -20.74 16.90 4.74
C ARG A 20 -19.50 16.54 5.54
N PHE A 21 -19.64 16.03 6.76
CA PHE A 21 -18.49 15.63 7.58
C PHE A 21 -17.63 14.51 6.94
N VAL A 22 -18.27 13.52 6.31
CA VAL A 22 -17.57 12.45 5.59
C VAL A 22 -16.89 12.99 4.32
N ASP A 23 -17.56 13.88 3.59
CA ASP A 23 -17.02 14.50 2.39
C ASP A 23 -15.87 15.48 2.70
N GLU A 24 -15.93 16.17 3.85
CA GLU A 24 -14.93 17.13 4.33
C GLU A 24 -13.70 16.45 4.95
N ASN A 25 -13.79 15.16 5.29
CA ASN A 25 -12.69 14.39 5.86
C ASN A 25 -12.43 13.11 5.05
N PRO A 26 -11.98 13.24 3.79
CA PRO A 26 -11.60 12.08 3.01
C PRO A 26 -10.45 11.37 3.73
N GLU A 27 -10.62 10.07 3.98
CA GLU A 27 -9.55 9.22 4.50
C GLU A 27 -8.30 9.43 3.62
N PRO A 28 -7.12 9.68 4.21
CA PRO A 28 -5.91 9.87 3.43
C PRO A 28 -5.67 8.62 2.59
N GLU A 29 -5.64 8.78 1.27
CA GLU A 29 -5.31 7.70 0.34
C GLU A 29 -3.98 7.07 0.79
N GLU A 30 -4.02 5.76 1.07
CA GLU A 30 -2.82 5.03 1.47
C GLU A 30 -1.72 5.26 0.42
N ALA A 31 -0.56 5.75 0.88
CA ALA A 31 0.57 5.97 0.01
C ALA A 31 0.86 4.71 -0.82
N PRO A 32 1.12 4.84 -2.13
CA PRO A 32 1.29 3.68 -3.00
C PRO A 32 2.42 2.79 -2.48
N ARG A 33 2.07 1.58 -2.05
CA ARG A 33 3.03 0.59 -1.53
C ARG A 33 3.90 0.12 -2.68
N ARG A 34 5.18 0.53 -2.67
CA ARG A 34 6.16 0.06 -3.66
C ARG A 34 6.35 -1.46 -3.49
N PRO A 35 6.48 -2.24 -4.57
CA PRO A 35 6.74 -3.67 -4.47
C PRO A 35 8.14 -3.91 -3.87
N ILE A 36 8.18 -4.41 -2.63
CA ILE A 36 9.44 -4.69 -1.90
C ILE A 36 10.03 -6.06 -2.28
N LEU A 37 9.20 -6.96 -2.81
CA LEU A 37 9.59 -8.34 -3.14
C LEU A 37 10.82 -8.43 -4.07
N PRO A 38 10.95 -7.63 -5.16
CA PRO A 38 12.14 -7.69 -6.02
C PRO A 38 13.41 -7.25 -5.29
N LEU A 39 13.30 -6.27 -4.40
CA LEU A 39 14.44 -5.76 -3.63
C LEU A 39 14.94 -6.81 -2.63
N VAL A 40 14.02 -7.52 -1.99
CA VAL A 40 14.32 -8.62 -1.07
C VAL A 40 14.99 -9.77 -1.80
N LEU A 41 14.46 -10.17 -2.96
CA LEU A 41 15.06 -11.23 -3.78
C LEU A 41 16.48 -10.87 -4.24
N ALA A 42 16.72 -9.62 -4.63
CA ALA A 42 18.04 -9.15 -4.99
C ALA A 42 19.02 -9.24 -3.80
N GLY A 43 18.60 -8.78 -2.61
CA GLY A 43 19.41 -8.86 -1.40
C GLY A 43 19.78 -10.29 -1.02
N VAL A 44 18.80 -11.21 -1.06
CA VAL A 44 19.03 -12.64 -0.78
C VAL A 44 20.00 -13.25 -1.80
N GLY A 45 19.85 -12.93 -3.08
CA GLY A 45 20.76 -13.42 -4.12
C GLY A 45 22.20 -12.96 -3.92
N VAL A 46 22.41 -11.70 -3.55
CA VAL A 46 23.75 -11.16 -3.25
C VAL A 46 24.38 -11.88 -2.05
N LEU A 47 23.63 -12.06 -0.97
CA LEU A 47 24.12 -12.79 0.21
C LEU A 47 24.50 -14.24 -0.12
N LEU A 48 23.69 -14.92 -0.93
CA LEU A 48 23.96 -16.28 -1.36
C LEU A 48 25.25 -16.36 -2.20
N ALA A 49 25.44 -15.43 -3.13
CA ALA A 49 26.64 -15.36 -3.96
C ALA A 49 27.90 -15.13 -3.12
N ILE A 50 27.85 -14.21 -2.16
CA ILE A 50 28.97 -13.97 -1.24
C ILE A 50 29.29 -15.23 -0.43
N ALA A 51 28.27 -15.90 0.11
CA ALA A 51 28.47 -17.13 0.88
C ALA A 51 29.17 -18.22 0.05
N ILE A 52 28.78 -18.38 -1.22
CA ILE A 52 29.43 -19.34 -2.13
C ILE A 52 30.88 -18.95 -2.36
N ILE A 53 31.18 -17.68 -2.64
CA ILE A 53 32.55 -17.20 -2.84
C ILE A 53 33.41 -17.48 -1.61
N VAL A 54 32.93 -17.14 -0.42
CA VAL A 54 33.63 -17.41 0.85
C VAL A 54 33.88 -18.90 1.03
N ALA A 55 32.87 -19.74 0.78
CA ALA A 55 33.01 -21.19 0.89
C ALA A 55 34.08 -21.74 -0.08
N LEU A 56 34.10 -21.25 -1.33
CA LEU A 56 35.12 -21.63 -2.31
C LEU A 56 36.52 -21.19 -1.87
N VAL A 57 36.67 -19.96 -1.38
CA VAL A 57 37.96 -19.46 -0.87
C VAL A 57 38.47 -20.36 0.26
N LEU A 58 37.62 -20.70 1.22
CA LEU A 58 38.00 -21.57 2.34
C LEU A 58 38.29 -23.02 1.91
N ALA A 59 37.60 -23.52 0.88
CA ALA A 59 37.80 -24.89 0.40
C ALA A 59 39.12 -25.07 -0.38
N PHE A 60 39.66 -24.00 -0.95
CA PHE A 60 40.86 -24.02 -1.81
C PHE A 60 42.04 -23.20 -1.28
N SER A 61 41.94 -22.61 -0.09
CA SER A 61 43.05 -21.98 0.65
C SER A 61 43.88 -23.00 1.41
#